data_AF-U1RRL5-F1
#
_entry.id   AF-U1RRL5-F1
#
_cell.length_a   1.000
_cell.length_b   1.000
_cell.length_c   1.000
_cell.angle_alpha   90.00
_cell.angle_beta   90.00
_cell.angle_gamma   90.00
#
_symmetry.space_group_name_H-M   'P 1'
#
loop_
_entity.id
_entity.type
_entity.pdbx_description
1 polymer ?
#
loop_
_entity_poly.entity_id
_entity_poly.type
_entity_poly.pdbx_seq_one_letter_code
_entity_poly.pdbx_strand_id
1 'polypeptide(L)' 'MTGFTDGGARATTRTGQPLACVVVNPSKPRATAAVRGLLERELREAGYAGPVWLETSISEPGTMQARLALGAGARL' A
#
# COMPACT_ATOMS: atom_id res chain seq x y z
N MET A 1 -20.04 -9.52 -22.09
CA MET A 1 -20.70 -8.24 -21.77
C MET A 1 -20.97 -8.24 -20.27
N THR A 2 -19.96 -7.83 -19.49
CA THR A 2 -19.94 -6.63 -18.61
C THR A 2 -20.59 -6.85 -17.25
N GLY A 3 -19.74 -6.84 -16.24
CA GLY A 3 -20.10 -6.78 -14.82
C GLY A 3 -18.83 -6.65 -13.98
N PHE A 4 -18.06 -5.60 -14.23
CA PHE A 4 -16.87 -5.21 -13.47
C PHE A 4 -17.35 -4.67 -12.11
N THR A 5 -17.15 -5.41 -11.03
CA THR A 5 -17.41 -4.90 -9.68
C THR A 5 -16.18 -4.15 -9.19
N ASP A 6 -16.14 -2.86 -9.47
CA ASP A 6 -15.40 -1.90 -8.64
C ASP A 6 -16.29 -1.49 -7.47
N GLY A 7 -15.76 -1.55 -6.27
CA GLY A 7 -16.49 -1.35 -5.03
C GLY A 7 -15.52 -1.32 -3.87
N GLY A 8 -14.55 -0.40 -3.98
CA GLY A 8 -13.43 -0.21 -3.08
C GLY A 8 -13.80 -0.36 -1.61
N ALA A 9 -13.02 -1.19 -0.93
CA ALA A 9 -12.92 -1.17 0.52
C ALA A 9 -12.50 0.24 0.92
N ARG A 10 -13.46 1.06 1.34
CA ARG A 10 -13.23 2.36 1.94
C ARG A 10 -12.45 2.09 3.22
N ALA A 11 -11.12 2.18 3.13
CA ALA A 11 -10.23 2.10 4.28
C ALA A 11 -10.69 3.18 5.26
N THR A 12 -11.32 2.76 6.34
CA THR A 12 -11.64 3.63 7.46
C THR A 12 -10.31 4.00 8.11
N THR A 13 -9.72 5.11 7.67
CA THR A 13 -8.58 5.69 8.35
C THR A 13 -9.07 6.08 9.74
N ARG A 14 -8.63 5.32 10.75
CA ARG A 14 -8.77 5.73 12.14
C ARG A 14 -8.04 7.08 12.26
N THR A 15 -8.81 8.15 12.29
CA THR A 15 -8.31 9.53 12.27
C THR A 15 -7.35 9.73 13.43
N GLY A 16 -6.05 9.82 13.14
CA GLY A 16 -4.98 10.05 14.11
C GLY A 16 -3.70 9.24 13.89
N GLN A 17 -3.79 8.04 13.30
CA GLN A 17 -2.60 7.21 13.05
C GLN A 17 -1.90 7.62 11.75
N PRO A 18 -0.56 7.68 11.71
CA PRO A 18 0.18 7.98 10.48
C PRO A 18 -0.06 6.90 9.41
N LEU A 19 -0.01 7.32 8.15
CA LEU A 19 -0.12 6.45 6.99
C LEU A 19 1.25 5.89 6.61
N ALA A 20 1.31 4.59 6.29
CA ALA A 20 2.45 3.99 5.63
C ALA A 20 2.05 3.53 4.22
N CYS A 21 2.78 3.94 3.20
CA CYS A 21 2.64 3.42 1.84
C CYS A 21 3.81 2.49 1.54
N VAL A 22 3.52 1.26 1.14
CA VAL A 22 4.55 0.26 0.81
C VAL A 22 4.48 -0.05 -0.67
N VAL A 23 5.55 0.33 -1.38
CA VAL A 23 5.70 0.06 -2.81
C VAL A 23 6.45 -1.24 -3.02
N VAL A 24 5.84 -2.19 -3.72
CA VAL A 24 6.39 -3.51 -3.98
C VAL A 24 6.57 -3.71 -5.46
N ASN A 25 7.71 -4.28 -5.85
CA ASN A 25 7.87 -4.83 -7.19
C ASN A 25 7.53 -6.33 -7.14
N PRO A 26 6.41 -6.78 -7.75
CA PRO A 26 5.95 -8.17 -7.66
C PRO A 26 6.93 -9.16 -8.31
N SER A 27 7.80 -8.71 -9.22
CA SER A 27 8.85 -9.54 -9.82
C SER A 27 10.02 -9.82 -8.87
N LYS A 28 10.07 -9.20 -7.68
CA LYS A 28 11.15 -9.45 -6.71
C LYS A 28 10.85 -10.69 -5.86
N PRO A 29 11.82 -11.59 -5.64
CA PRO A 29 11.61 -12.82 -4.86
C PRO A 29 11.07 -12.61 -3.43
N ARG A 30 11.27 -11.43 -2.85
CA ARG A 30 10.80 -11.08 -1.50
C ARG A 30 9.40 -10.45 -1.47
N ALA A 31 8.74 -10.27 -2.61
CA ALA A 31 7.36 -9.76 -2.70
C ALA A 31 6.31 -10.82 -2.31
N THR A 32 6.58 -11.60 -1.25
CA THR A 32 5.76 -12.73 -0.83
C THR A 32 4.67 -12.30 0.14
N ALA A 33 3.60 -13.10 0.22
CA ALA A 33 2.54 -12.91 1.21
C ALA A 33 3.07 -12.92 2.65
N ALA A 34 4.09 -13.74 2.94
CA ALA A 34 4.73 -13.79 4.26
C ALA A 34 5.40 -12.45 4.64
N VAL A 35 6.12 -11.84 3.70
CA VAL A 35 6.73 -10.51 3.92
C VAL A 35 5.66 -9.43 4.06
N ARG A 36 4.58 -9.51 3.30
CA ARG A 36 3.44 -8.57 3.42
C ARG A 36 2.78 -8.67 4.79
N GLY A 37 2.50 -9.88 5.26
CA GLY A 37 1.91 -10.11 6.58
C GLY A 37 2.82 -9.66 7.73
N LEU A 38 4.14 -9.87 7.60
CA LEU A 38 5.12 -9.34 8.53
C LEU A 38 5.07 -7.81 8.59
N LEU A 39 5.20 -7.14 7.44
CA LEU A 39 5.18 -5.67 7.38
C LEU A 39 3.87 -5.08 7.89
N GLU A 40 2.73 -5.69 7.60
CA GLU A 40 1.44 -5.24 8.11
C GLU A 40 1.37 -5.30 9.63
N ARG A 41 1.88 -6.38 10.24
CA ARG A 41 1.94 -6.50 11.70
C ARG A 41 2.85 -5.43 12.30
N GLU A 42 4.10 -5.34 11.83
CA GLU A 42 5.10 -4.42 12.37
C GLU A 42 4.63 -2.95 12.26
N LEU A 43 4.02 -2.57 11.13
CA LEU A 43 3.49 -1.21 10.96
C LEU A 43 2.34 -0.91 11.93
N ARG A 44 1.44 -1.88 12.17
CA ARG A 44 0.36 -1.71 13.15
C ARG A 44 0.89 -1.62 14.58
N GLU A 45 1.86 -2.46 14.93
CA GLU A 45 2.53 -2.43 16.25
C GLU A 45 3.28 -1.12 16.47
N ALA A 46 3.87 -0.55 15.40
CA ALA A 46 4.48 0.78 15.41
C ALA A 46 3.46 1.95 15.42
N GLY A 47 2.16 1.66 15.47
CA GLY A 47 1.11 2.68 15.60
C GLY A 47 0.61 3.29 14.28
N TYR A 48 1.05 2.80 13.12
CA TYR A 48 0.46 3.19 11.84
C TYR A 48 -0.94 2.60 11.67
N ALA A 49 -1.73 3.21 10.77
CA ALA A 49 -3.05 2.68 10.40
C ALA A 49 -2.98 1.31 9.68
N GLY A 50 -1.79 0.91 9.24
CA GLY A 50 -1.52 -0.22 8.35
C GLY A 50 -0.99 0.25 6.98
N PRO A 51 -0.40 -0.65 6.18
CA PRO A 51 0.16 -0.30 4.89
C PRO A 51 -0.92 -0.12 3.81
N VAL A 52 -0.77 0.93 3.01
CA VAL A 52 -1.33 0.98 1.65
C VAL A 52 -0.34 0.31 0.70
N TRP A 53 -0.75 -0.79 0.09
CA TRP A 53 0.06 -1.55 -0.85
C TRP A 53 -0.04 -0.96 -2.26
N LEU A 54 1.10 -0.67 -2.86
CA LEU A 54 1.22 -0.20 -4.23
C LEU A 54 2.19 -1.11 -4.98
N GLU A 55 1.91 -1.40 -6.24
CA GLU A 55 2.76 -2.27 -7.05
C GLU A 55 3.39 -1.51 -8.21
N THR A 56 4.67 -1.74 -8.45
CA THR A 56 5.36 -1.25 -9.65
C THR A 56 5.15 -2.18 -10.83
N SER A 57 5.31 -1.67 -12.05
CA SER A 57 5.39 -2.47 -13.27
C SER A 57 6.65 -2.08 -14.07
N ILE A 58 6.91 -2.77 -15.19
CA ILE A 58 7.99 -2.39 -16.12
C ILE A 58 7.75 -0.97 -16.65
N SER A 59 6.50 -0.64 -17.01
CA SER A 59 6.12 0.66 -17.57
C SER A 59 5.98 1.75 -16.52
N GLU A 60 5.79 1.38 -15.25
CA GLU A 60 5.67 2.31 -14.13
C GLU A 60 6.56 1.86 -12.96
N PRO A 61 7.84 2.27 -12.97
CA PRO A 61 8.83 1.77 -12.02
C PRO A 61 8.67 2.26 -10.57
N GLY A 62 7.75 3.20 -10.30
CA GLY A 62 7.52 3.72 -8.94
C GLY A 62 7.14 5.19 -8.83
N THR A 63 7.22 5.95 -9.92
CA THR A 63 6.97 7.40 -9.92
C THR A 63 5.54 7.72 -9.58
N MET A 64 4.58 7.02 -10.20
CA MET A 64 3.17 7.23 -9.89
C MET A 64 2.80 6.74 -8.48
N GLN A 65 3.42 5.67 -8.00
CA GLN A 65 3.20 5.14 -6.65
C GLN A 65 3.66 6.15 -5.60
N ALA A 66 4.81 6.79 -5.80
CA ALA A 66 5.26 7.87 -4.92
C ALA A 66 4.29 9.06 -4.92
N ARG A 67 3.77 9.46 -6.10
CA ARG A 67 2.76 10.52 -6.20
C ARG A 67 1.46 10.16 -5.48
N LEU A 68 0.99 8.92 -5.62
CA LEU A 68 -0.20 8.43 -4.93
C LEU A 68 0.00 8.40 -3.41
N ALA A 69 1.19 8.01 -2.93
CA ALA A 69 1.53 8.01 -1.51
C ALA A 69 1.46 9.42 -0.91
N LEU A 70 2.06 10.41 -1.59
CA LEU A 70 1.99 11.81 -1.18
C LEU A 70 0.55 12.34 -1.20
N GLY A 71 -0.21 12.03 -2.26
CA GLY A 71 -1.63 12.41 -2.37
C GLY A 71 -2.52 11.78 -1.29
N ALA A 72 -2.15 10.61 -0.78
CA ALA A 72 -2.84 9.94 0.32
C ALA A 72 -2.46 10.50 1.71
N GLY A 73 -1.48 11.41 1.79
CA GLY A 73 -1.03 12.04 3.05
C GLY A 73 0.11 11.30 3.76
N ALA A 74 0.84 10.43 3.07
CA ALA A 74 2.09 9.90 3.59
C ALA A 74 3.13 11.03 3.73
N ARG A 75 3.91 10.98 4.82
CA ARG A 75 4.94 11.97 5.16
C ARG A 75 6.10 11.29 5.90
N LEU A 76 7.29 11.91 5.84
CA LEU A 76 8.49 11.47 6.55
C LEU A 76 8.55 12.05 7.97
#